data_AF-A0A924CJN7-F1
#
_entry.id   AF-A0A924CJN7-F1
#
_cell.length_a   1.000
_cell.length_b   1.000
_cell.length_c   1.000
_cell.angle_alpha   90.00
_cell.angle_beta   90.00
_cell.angle_gamma   90.00
#
_symmetry.space_group_name_H-M   'P 1'
#
loop_
_entity.id
_entity.type
_entity.pdbx_description
1 polymer ?
#
loop_
_entity_poly.entity_id
_entity_poly.type
_entity_poly.pdbx_seq_one_letter_code
_entity_poly.pdbx_strand_id
1 'polypeptide(L)'
;MATGRREFTWQACDALAAAGRKPSIASVREWTLAHHGRKQGSDTDTQADINAWYGLLLALKQEKQTVAGLPDDIAALARGLWIRANEAANDALQAQRAGVDAELVTAGQQVVQAQAATATERSRAAVLGHERDIAHEAIRRLEDAMSEIRATVQATEVRHAGQLQLRDEQHAALGRELARKDADHAARLAELDGLRRHALVQIDEARLDARTWKNEHDRNVLAHQSALLQLRMANGKQQEELAGAAGRMSAIEEALTASRQQNALLEATLTETRASAGRNTTAQARRPGGMRLERESRFKRRRP
;
A
#
# COMPACT_ATOMS: atom_id res chain seq x y z
N MET A 1 50.92 12.28 -110.92
CA MET A 1 50.35 13.45 -110.21
C MET A 1 49.43 12.93 -109.12
N ALA A 2 49.49 13.48 -107.90
CA ALA A 2 48.63 13.04 -106.82
C ALA A 2 47.28 13.77 -106.90
N THR A 3 46.22 13.05 -107.24
CA THR A 3 44.85 13.57 -107.21
C THR A 3 44.43 13.92 -105.78
N GLY A 4 43.76 15.06 -105.62
CA GLY A 4 43.38 15.62 -104.33
C GLY A 4 42.19 14.92 -103.68
N ARG A 5 42.04 15.05 -102.34
CA ARG A 5 40.91 14.51 -101.56
C ARG A 5 39.55 14.78 -102.22
N ARG A 6 39.33 16.04 -102.60
CA ARG A 6 38.09 16.54 -103.21
C ARG A 6 37.80 15.87 -104.56
N GLU A 7 38.81 15.61 -105.38
CA GLU A 7 38.67 14.97 -106.69
C GLU A 7 38.19 13.52 -106.56
N PHE A 8 38.71 12.77 -105.57
CA PHE A 8 38.20 11.42 -105.26
C PHE A 8 36.76 11.44 -104.75
N THR A 9 36.40 12.38 -103.87
CA THR A 9 35.02 12.56 -103.41
C THR A 9 34.09 12.88 -104.58
N TRP A 10 34.53 13.72 -105.53
CA TRP A 10 33.73 14.11 -106.69
C TRP A 10 33.58 12.98 -107.71
N GLN A 11 34.65 12.25 -108.03
CA GLN A 11 34.57 11.04 -108.87
C GLN A 11 33.58 10.01 -108.29
N ALA A 12 33.57 9.84 -106.96
CA ALA A 12 32.58 9.00 -106.28
C ALA A 12 31.16 9.56 -106.42
N CYS A 13 30.96 10.88 -106.32
CA CYS A 13 29.66 11.51 -106.51
C CYS A 13 29.16 11.37 -107.96
N ASP A 14 30.01 11.58 -108.95
CA ASP A 14 29.70 11.43 -110.38
C ASP A 14 29.33 9.98 -110.70
N ALA A 15 30.10 9.00 -110.21
CA ALA A 15 29.82 7.57 -110.41
C ALA A 15 28.51 7.13 -109.73
N LEU A 16 28.25 7.60 -108.50
CA LEU A 16 26.98 7.34 -107.80
C LEU A 16 25.79 7.98 -108.53
N ALA A 17 25.95 9.22 -109.01
CA ALA A 17 24.91 9.94 -109.74
C ALA A 17 24.61 9.30 -111.10
N ALA A 18 25.63 8.84 -111.83
CA ALA A 18 25.47 8.07 -113.06
C ALA A 18 24.74 6.72 -112.81
N ALA A 19 24.94 6.12 -111.64
CA ALA A 19 24.21 4.94 -111.17
C ALA A 19 22.84 5.26 -110.51
N GLY A 20 22.38 6.51 -110.55
CA GLY A 20 21.10 6.94 -109.97
C GLY A 20 21.03 6.94 -108.44
N ARG A 21 22.13 6.67 -107.73
CA ARG A 21 22.20 6.67 -106.25
C ARG A 21 22.56 8.08 -105.76
N LYS A 22 21.80 8.62 -104.80
CA LYS A 22 22.07 9.93 -104.18
C LYS A 22 23.44 9.92 -103.46
N PRO A 23 24.40 10.80 -103.82
CA PRO A 23 25.62 10.98 -103.03
C PRO A 23 25.33 11.40 -101.58
N SER A 24 25.92 10.66 -100.64
CA SER A 24 25.88 10.83 -99.19
C SER A 24 27.23 10.42 -98.60
N ILE A 25 27.56 10.84 -97.37
CA ILE A 25 28.83 10.46 -96.72
C ILE A 25 29.02 8.93 -96.72
N ALA A 26 27.97 8.18 -96.37
CA ALA A 26 28.00 6.72 -96.32
C ALA A 26 28.25 6.09 -97.70
N SER A 27 27.51 6.50 -98.73
CA SER A 27 27.66 5.93 -100.08
C SER A 27 28.97 6.34 -100.76
N VAL A 28 29.46 7.56 -100.52
CA VAL A 28 30.78 8.00 -101.02
C VAL A 28 31.90 7.23 -100.32
N ARG A 29 31.78 6.95 -99.02
CA ARG A 29 32.74 6.10 -98.30
C ARG A 29 32.71 4.65 -98.76
N GLU A 30 31.53 4.07 -98.95
CA GLU A 30 31.35 2.74 -99.55
C GLU A 30 32.07 2.64 -100.90
N TRP A 31 31.81 3.60 -101.80
CA TRP A 31 32.41 3.63 -103.13
C TRP A 31 33.93 3.86 -103.10
N THR A 32 34.43 4.83 -102.33
CA THR A 32 35.87 5.14 -102.24
C THR A 32 36.68 4.04 -101.55
N LEU A 33 36.10 3.33 -100.59
CA LEU A 33 36.68 2.12 -100.03
C LEU A 33 36.76 0.99 -101.07
N ALA A 34 35.68 0.73 -101.80
CA ALA A 34 35.63 -0.36 -102.78
C ALA A 34 36.60 -0.15 -103.97
N HIS A 35 36.76 1.09 -104.45
CA HIS A 35 37.55 1.38 -105.66
C HIS A 35 38.98 1.87 -105.38
N HIS A 36 39.26 2.40 -104.19
CA HIS A 36 40.57 2.97 -103.84
C HIS A 36 41.14 2.50 -102.50
N GLY A 37 40.47 1.58 -101.79
CA GLY A 37 40.98 0.93 -100.58
C GLY A 37 41.16 1.83 -99.36
N ARG A 38 40.68 3.08 -99.38
CA ARG A 38 40.92 4.08 -98.31
C ARG A 38 39.74 5.00 -98.06
N LYS A 39 39.50 5.33 -96.79
CA LYS A 39 38.56 6.41 -96.40
C LYS A 39 39.21 7.77 -96.68
N GLN A 40 38.45 8.70 -97.26
CA GLN A 40 38.90 10.06 -97.53
C GLN A 40 38.30 11.05 -96.53
N GLY A 41 39.13 11.67 -95.69
CA GLY A 41 38.75 12.78 -94.81
C GLY A 41 37.79 12.45 -93.65
N SER A 42 37.54 13.47 -92.82
CA SER A 42 36.50 13.41 -91.80
C SER A 42 35.09 13.42 -92.42
N ASP A 43 34.07 13.06 -91.65
CA ASP A 43 32.67 13.12 -92.09
C ASP A 43 32.27 14.56 -92.47
N THR A 44 32.73 15.55 -91.70
CA THR A 44 32.54 16.98 -91.95
C THR A 44 33.19 17.43 -93.25
N ASP A 45 34.43 16.99 -93.51
CA ASP A 45 35.14 17.27 -94.79
C ASP A 45 34.42 16.65 -95.98
N THR A 46 34.00 15.40 -95.85
CA THR A 46 33.32 14.66 -96.92
C THR A 46 31.97 15.31 -97.23
N GLN A 47 31.23 15.75 -96.20
CA GLN A 47 29.97 16.47 -96.36
C GLN A 47 30.18 17.84 -97.04
N ALA A 48 31.25 18.57 -96.69
CA ALA A 48 31.59 19.84 -97.35
C ALA A 48 31.94 19.63 -98.83
N ASP A 49 32.78 18.63 -99.16
CA ASP A 49 33.15 18.30 -100.53
C ASP A 49 31.95 17.82 -101.36
N ILE A 50 31.02 17.03 -100.78
CA ILE A 50 29.74 16.63 -101.37
C ILE A 50 28.83 17.85 -101.62
N ASN A 51 28.69 18.74 -100.64
CA ASN A 51 27.88 19.96 -100.79
C ASN A 51 28.41 20.86 -101.91
N ALA A 52 29.74 21.00 -102.02
CA ALA A 52 30.38 21.73 -103.11
C ALA A 52 30.14 21.08 -104.49
N TRP A 53 30.11 19.74 -104.56
CA TRP A 53 29.74 19.01 -105.78
C TRP A 53 28.29 19.27 -106.18
N TYR A 54 27.33 19.17 -105.25
CA TYR A 54 25.92 19.50 -105.52
C TYR A 54 25.73 20.96 -105.95
N GLY A 55 26.47 21.89 -105.36
CA GLY A 55 26.43 23.31 -105.76
C GLY A 55 26.82 23.52 -107.22
N LEU A 56 27.88 22.87 -107.69
CA LEU A 56 28.29 22.92 -109.10
C LEU A 56 27.35 22.15 -110.02
N LEU A 57 26.82 21.00 -109.59
CA LEU A 57 25.79 20.27 -110.35
C LEU A 57 24.52 21.11 -110.53
N LEU A 58 24.13 21.88 -109.50
CA LEU A 58 23.00 22.80 -109.57
C LEU A 58 23.29 23.96 -110.53
N ALA A 59 24.46 24.61 -110.42
CA ALA A 59 24.88 25.67 -111.35
C ALA A 59 24.91 25.19 -112.81
N LEU A 60 25.46 24.00 -113.08
CA LEU A 60 25.46 23.38 -114.41
C LEU A 60 24.05 23.04 -114.91
N LYS A 61 23.13 22.66 -114.03
CA LYS A 61 21.71 22.46 -114.41
C LYS A 61 21.01 23.78 -114.72
N GLN A 62 21.30 24.84 -113.97
CA GLN A 62 20.79 26.19 -114.20
C GLN A 62 21.25 26.74 -115.56
N GLU A 63 22.53 26.54 -115.88
CA GLU A 63 23.14 26.95 -117.14
C GLU A 63 22.63 26.14 -118.34
N LYS A 64 22.48 24.81 -118.19
CA LYS A 64 22.09 23.90 -119.28
C LYS A 64 20.58 23.67 -119.44
N GLN A 65 19.73 24.37 -118.68
CA GLN A 65 18.27 24.34 -118.86
C GLN A 65 17.82 25.16 -120.09
N THR A 66 18.25 24.68 -121.26
CA THR A 66 17.56 24.92 -122.54
C THR A 66 16.56 23.78 -122.74
N VAL A 67 15.28 24.11 -122.77
CA VAL A 67 14.25 23.11 -123.10
C VAL A 67 14.32 22.87 -124.60
N ALA A 68 14.70 21.66 -125.00
CA ALA A 68 14.91 21.31 -126.40
C ALA A 68 13.62 21.56 -127.22
N GLY A 69 13.75 22.31 -128.32
CA GLY A 69 12.64 22.62 -129.23
C GLY A 69 11.83 23.89 -128.92
N LEU A 70 12.19 24.67 -127.89
CA LEU A 70 11.57 25.98 -127.64
C LEU A 70 12.40 27.14 -128.27
N PRO A 71 11.74 28.18 -128.82
CA PRO A 71 12.41 29.43 -129.21
C PRO A 71 13.15 30.08 -128.03
N ASP A 72 14.29 30.71 -128.31
CA ASP A 72 15.22 31.20 -127.28
C ASP A 72 14.58 32.18 -126.29
N ASP A 73 13.68 33.05 -126.75
CA ASP A 73 12.94 34.01 -125.92
C ASP A 73 12.05 33.31 -124.89
N ILE A 74 11.37 32.23 -125.30
CA ILE A 74 10.50 31.44 -124.41
C ILE A 74 11.35 30.61 -123.44
N ALA A 75 12.47 30.06 -123.91
CA ALA A 75 13.42 29.37 -123.06
C ALA A 75 14.05 30.32 -122.02
N ALA A 76 14.31 31.58 -122.36
CA ALA A 76 14.80 32.60 -121.45
C ALA A 76 13.75 32.98 -120.39
N LEU A 77 12.48 33.17 -120.79
CA LEU A 77 11.37 33.40 -119.86
C LEU A 77 11.16 32.21 -118.91
N ALA A 78 11.22 30.98 -119.41
CA ALA A 78 11.10 29.77 -118.60
C ALA A 78 12.23 29.65 -117.55
N ARG A 79 13.48 29.94 -117.94
CA ARG A 79 14.61 30.03 -117.00
C ARG A 79 14.37 31.12 -115.94
N GLY A 80 13.96 32.33 -116.36
CA GLY A 80 13.69 33.43 -115.44
C GLY A 80 12.57 33.13 -114.42
N LEU A 81 11.50 32.46 -114.85
CA LEU A 81 10.41 32.04 -113.96
C LEU A 81 10.87 30.95 -112.98
N TRP A 82 11.65 29.96 -113.45
CA TRP A 82 12.19 28.90 -112.61
C TRP A 82 13.21 29.43 -111.58
N ILE A 83 14.05 30.41 -111.94
CA ILE A 83 14.98 31.07 -111.01
C ILE A 83 14.18 31.74 -109.88
N ARG A 84 13.20 32.60 -110.23
CA ARG A 84 12.36 33.29 -109.24
C ARG A 84 11.56 32.33 -108.36
N ALA A 85 11.07 31.22 -108.92
CA ALA A 85 10.36 30.20 -108.15
C ALA A 85 11.28 29.50 -107.12
N ASN A 86 12.55 29.24 -107.49
CA ASN A 86 13.54 28.69 -106.55
C ASN A 86 14.03 29.72 -105.52
N GLU A 87 14.17 30.99 -105.90
CA GLU A 87 14.47 32.07 -104.96
C GLU A 87 13.36 32.15 -103.90
N ALA A 88 12.09 32.27 -104.33
CA ALA A 88 10.94 32.29 -103.42
C ALA A 88 10.83 31.02 -102.55
N ALA A 89 11.12 29.83 -103.09
CA ALA A 89 11.12 28.58 -102.33
C ALA A 89 12.28 28.51 -101.31
N ASN A 90 13.46 29.01 -101.67
CA ASN A 90 14.60 29.12 -100.76
C ASN A 90 14.32 30.14 -99.65
N ASP A 91 13.74 31.29 -99.97
CA ASP A 91 13.38 32.33 -98.99
C ASP A 91 12.33 31.82 -98.00
N ALA A 92 11.30 31.11 -98.49
CA ALA A 92 10.31 30.46 -97.63
C ALA A 92 10.94 29.41 -96.71
N LEU A 93 11.91 28.63 -97.22
CA LEU A 93 12.61 27.59 -96.46
C LEU A 93 13.63 28.18 -95.47
N GLN A 94 14.26 29.32 -95.78
CA GLN A 94 15.07 30.12 -94.86
C GLN A 94 14.21 30.68 -93.72
N ALA A 95 13.04 31.25 -94.04
CA ALA A 95 12.10 31.77 -93.05
C ALA A 95 11.56 30.67 -92.12
N GLN A 96 11.22 29.49 -92.67
CA GLN A 96 10.82 28.32 -91.86
C GLN A 96 11.95 27.85 -90.93
N ARG A 97 13.20 27.79 -91.41
CA ARG A 97 14.36 27.45 -90.56
C ARG A 97 14.55 28.45 -89.43
N ALA A 98 14.53 29.74 -89.73
CA ALA A 98 14.64 30.78 -88.71
C ALA A 98 13.50 30.73 -87.67
N GLY A 99 12.27 30.37 -88.09
CA GLY A 99 11.15 30.10 -87.19
C GLY A 99 11.41 28.92 -86.26
N VAL A 100 11.83 27.78 -86.81
CA VAL A 100 12.18 26.57 -86.02
C VAL A 100 13.35 26.83 -85.07
N ASP A 101 14.38 27.58 -85.50
CA ASP A 101 15.50 27.96 -84.63
C ASP A 101 15.05 28.83 -83.45
N ALA A 102 14.13 29.78 -83.68
CA ALA A 102 13.54 30.61 -82.62
C ALA A 102 12.64 29.79 -81.66
N GLU A 103 11.87 28.83 -82.18
CA GLU A 103 11.08 27.89 -81.37
C GLU A 103 11.99 26.99 -80.53
N LEU A 104 13.09 26.48 -81.08
CA LEU A 104 14.07 25.66 -80.36
C LEU A 104 14.76 26.44 -79.24
N VAL A 105 15.12 27.71 -79.47
CA VAL A 105 15.66 28.59 -78.41
C VAL A 105 14.63 28.81 -77.30
N THR A 106 13.37 29.05 -77.66
CA THR A 106 12.27 29.29 -76.70
C THR A 106 11.98 28.03 -75.87
N ALA A 107 11.88 26.87 -76.51
CA ALA A 107 11.70 25.58 -75.85
C ALA A 107 12.90 25.24 -74.94
N GLY A 108 14.13 25.53 -75.39
CA GLY A 108 15.34 25.36 -74.58
C GLY A 108 15.31 26.20 -73.30
N GLN A 109 14.88 27.47 -73.38
CA GLN A 109 14.70 28.34 -72.21
C GLN A 109 13.63 27.80 -71.26
N GLN A 110 12.49 27.31 -71.77
CA GLN A 110 11.43 26.71 -70.96
C GLN A 110 11.91 25.44 -70.24
N VAL A 111 12.69 24.58 -70.90
CA VAL A 111 13.28 23.38 -70.29
C VAL A 111 14.23 23.76 -69.14
N VAL A 112 15.09 24.77 -69.34
CA VAL A 112 16.01 25.25 -68.29
C VAL A 112 15.22 25.82 -67.09
N GLN A 113 14.16 26.60 -67.33
CA GLN A 113 13.30 27.12 -66.26
C GLN A 113 12.59 26.00 -65.49
N ALA A 114 12.05 25.00 -66.18
CA ALA A 114 11.41 23.84 -65.56
C ALA A 114 12.41 22.96 -64.77
N GLN A 115 13.65 22.83 -65.24
CA GLN A 115 14.73 22.15 -64.50
C GLN A 115 15.12 22.92 -63.23
N ALA A 116 15.20 24.25 -63.30
CA ALA A 116 15.44 25.08 -62.11
C ALA A 116 14.30 24.96 -61.08
N ALA A 117 13.05 25.06 -61.53
CA ALA A 117 11.88 24.93 -60.66
C ALA A 117 11.78 23.53 -59.99
N THR A 118 12.04 22.46 -60.75
CA THR A 118 12.05 21.09 -60.19
C THR A 118 13.24 20.85 -59.27
N ALA A 119 14.39 21.49 -59.47
CA ALA A 119 15.51 21.46 -58.53
C ALA A 119 15.18 22.16 -57.21
N THR A 120 14.52 23.33 -57.25
CA THR A 120 14.11 24.05 -56.03
C THR A 120 13.01 23.33 -55.25
N GLU A 121 12.03 22.70 -55.92
CA GLU A 121 11.03 21.90 -55.21
C GLU A 121 11.62 20.61 -54.62
N ARG A 122 12.62 20.00 -55.27
CA ARG A 122 13.35 18.85 -54.70
C ARG A 122 14.15 19.23 -53.45
N SER A 123 14.84 20.38 -53.45
CA SER A 123 15.57 20.83 -52.24
C SER A 123 14.60 21.19 -51.11
N ARG A 124 13.48 21.85 -51.42
CA ARG A 124 12.40 22.12 -50.45
C ARG A 124 11.81 20.84 -49.85
N ALA A 125 11.52 19.84 -50.68
CA ALA A 125 11.00 18.56 -50.23
C ALA A 125 12.02 17.81 -49.34
N ALA A 126 13.32 17.91 -49.63
CA ALA A 126 14.36 17.33 -48.78
C ALA A 126 14.45 18.00 -47.40
N VAL A 127 14.34 19.33 -47.33
CA VAL A 127 14.29 20.08 -46.06
C VAL A 127 13.07 19.69 -45.24
N LEU A 128 11.87 19.70 -45.85
CA LEU A 128 10.63 19.31 -45.16
C LEU A 128 10.64 17.84 -44.71
N GLY A 129 11.27 16.95 -45.48
CA GLY A 129 11.50 15.55 -45.08
C GLY A 129 12.36 15.45 -43.83
N HIS A 130 13.48 16.18 -43.78
CA HIS A 130 14.36 16.21 -42.63
C HIS A 130 13.70 16.82 -41.38
N GLU A 131 12.96 17.93 -41.52
CA GLU A 131 12.18 18.54 -40.45
C GLU A 131 11.11 17.58 -39.90
N ARG A 132 10.42 16.85 -40.77
CA ARG A 132 9.44 15.83 -40.37
C ARG A 132 10.10 14.69 -39.59
N ASP A 133 11.25 14.21 -40.04
CA ASP A 133 11.94 13.10 -39.39
C ASP A 133 12.50 13.52 -38.01
N ILE A 134 12.97 14.78 -37.85
CA ILE A 134 13.28 15.37 -36.54
C ILE A 134 12.04 15.42 -35.66
N ALA A 135 10.89 15.88 -36.18
CA ALA A 135 9.66 15.98 -35.43
C ALA A 135 9.13 14.60 -34.98
N HIS A 136 9.20 13.58 -35.84
CA HIS A 136 8.83 12.20 -35.51
C HIS A 136 9.73 11.60 -34.41
N GLU A 137 11.03 11.85 -34.48
CA GLU A 137 11.97 11.40 -33.45
C GLU A 137 11.77 12.14 -32.11
N ALA A 138 11.41 13.43 -32.14
CA ALA A 138 11.00 14.17 -30.94
C ALA A 138 9.69 13.63 -30.33
N ILE A 139 8.70 13.29 -31.16
CA ILE A 139 7.45 12.64 -30.73
C ILE A 139 7.74 11.30 -30.05
N ARG A 140 8.54 10.42 -30.69
CA ARG A 140 8.93 9.12 -30.11
C ARG A 140 9.55 9.29 -28.72
N ARG A 141 10.50 10.22 -28.55
CA ARG A 141 11.15 10.48 -27.25
C ARG A 141 10.16 10.96 -26.19
N LEU A 142 9.14 11.74 -26.58
CA LEU A 142 8.07 12.15 -25.66
C LEU A 142 7.14 10.98 -25.31
N GLU A 143 6.84 10.09 -26.26
CA GLU A 143 6.06 8.86 -26.01
C GLU A 143 6.79 7.91 -25.06
N ASP A 144 8.10 7.70 -25.27
CA ASP A 144 8.96 6.90 -24.40
C ASP A 144 9.03 7.51 -22.98
N ALA A 145 9.26 8.82 -22.87
CA ALA A 145 9.29 9.52 -21.58
C ALA A 145 7.93 9.49 -20.86
N MET A 146 6.81 9.62 -21.59
CA MET A 146 5.47 9.42 -21.00
C MET A 146 5.26 7.99 -20.52
N SER A 147 5.79 7.00 -21.23
CA SER A 147 5.72 5.59 -20.82
C SER A 147 6.47 5.34 -19.51
N GLU A 148 7.69 5.90 -19.40
CA GLU A 148 8.50 5.83 -18.18
C GLU A 148 7.85 6.58 -17.00
N ILE A 149 7.26 7.76 -17.23
CA ILE A 149 6.49 8.49 -16.21
C ILE A 149 5.28 7.67 -15.75
N ARG A 150 4.54 7.02 -16.65
CA ARG A 150 3.41 6.16 -16.26
C ARG A 150 3.86 4.95 -15.44
N ALA A 151 4.94 4.30 -15.83
CA ALA A 151 5.50 3.15 -15.09
C ALA A 151 6.00 3.55 -13.69
N THR A 152 6.66 4.70 -13.56
CA THR A 152 7.12 5.21 -12.26
C THR A 152 5.96 5.64 -11.36
N VAL A 153 4.93 6.34 -11.89
CA VAL A 153 3.70 6.66 -11.16
C VAL A 153 3.04 5.38 -10.65
N GLN A 154 2.79 4.39 -11.51
CA GLN A 154 2.18 3.11 -11.10
C GLN A 154 2.99 2.40 -10.02
N ALA A 155 4.33 2.39 -10.11
CA ALA A 155 5.19 1.82 -9.08
C ALA A 155 5.12 2.58 -7.74
N THR A 156 4.97 3.91 -7.76
CA THR A 156 4.75 4.70 -6.54
C THR A 156 3.37 4.50 -5.93
N GLU A 157 2.32 4.40 -6.76
CA GLU A 157 0.95 4.12 -6.30
C GLU A 157 0.86 2.76 -5.60
N VAL A 158 1.42 1.71 -6.21
CA VAL A 158 1.49 0.36 -5.59
C VAL A 158 2.25 0.39 -4.26
N ARG A 159 3.38 1.13 -4.20
CA ARG A 159 4.15 1.29 -2.97
C ARG A 159 3.37 2.03 -1.89
N HIS A 160 2.66 3.10 -2.24
CA HIS A 160 1.85 3.87 -1.28
C HIS A 160 0.61 3.09 -0.81
N ALA A 161 -0.06 2.35 -1.70
CA ALA A 161 -1.15 1.46 -1.33
C ALA A 161 -0.70 0.40 -0.30
N GLY A 162 0.45 -0.25 -0.52
CA GLY A 162 1.03 -1.18 0.45
C GLY A 162 1.44 -0.53 1.78
N GLN A 163 1.94 0.71 1.76
CA GLN A 163 2.24 1.48 2.98
C GLN A 163 0.98 1.86 3.77
N LEU A 164 -0.12 2.17 3.10
CA LEU A 164 -1.42 2.44 3.73
C LEU A 164 -2.00 1.18 4.36
N GLN A 165 -2.02 0.06 3.63
CA GLN A 165 -2.47 -1.25 4.15
C GLN A 165 -1.69 -1.64 5.42
N LEU A 166 -0.36 -1.51 5.41
CA LEU A 166 0.47 -1.79 6.59
C LEU A 166 0.14 -0.88 7.78
N ARG A 167 -0.18 0.40 7.53
CA ARG A 167 -0.63 1.33 8.59
C ARG A 167 -2.01 0.96 9.13
N ASP A 168 -2.94 0.59 8.26
CA ASP A 168 -4.29 0.17 8.66
C ASP A 168 -4.25 -1.12 9.50
N GLU A 169 -3.39 -2.08 9.13
CA GLU A 169 -3.11 -3.28 9.93
C GLU A 169 -2.52 -2.95 11.30
N GLN A 170 -1.56 -2.02 11.37
CA GLN A 170 -0.98 -1.52 12.62
C GLN A 170 -2.01 -0.80 13.50
N HIS A 171 -2.83 0.07 12.92
CA HIS A 171 -3.91 0.75 13.64
C HIS A 171 -4.97 -0.25 14.16
N ALA A 172 -5.33 -1.26 13.36
CA ALA A 172 -6.23 -2.32 13.79
C ALA A 172 -5.61 -3.19 14.91
N ALA A 173 -4.30 -3.45 14.87
CA ALA A 173 -3.59 -4.17 15.93
C ALA A 173 -3.56 -3.35 17.24
N LEU A 174 -3.20 -2.07 17.18
CA LEU A 174 -3.21 -1.16 18.33
C LEU A 174 -4.62 -0.98 18.91
N GLY A 175 -5.65 -0.89 18.06
CA GLY A 175 -7.06 -0.83 18.49
C GLY A 175 -7.49 -2.09 19.24
N ARG A 176 -7.09 -3.28 18.78
CA ARG A 176 -7.31 -4.55 19.51
C ARG A 176 -6.56 -4.60 20.84
N GLU A 177 -5.34 -4.11 20.89
CA GLU A 177 -4.55 -4.08 22.14
C GLU A 177 -5.16 -3.09 23.16
N LEU A 178 -5.61 -1.92 22.72
CA LEU A 178 -6.29 -0.95 23.56
C LEU A 178 -7.60 -1.51 24.13
N ALA A 179 -8.46 -2.07 23.28
CA ALA A 179 -9.71 -2.69 23.71
C ALA A 179 -9.49 -3.85 24.70
N ARG A 180 -8.40 -4.62 24.54
CA ARG A 180 -8.00 -5.64 25.51
C ARG A 180 -7.58 -5.02 26.85
N LYS A 181 -6.75 -3.96 26.84
CA LYS A 181 -6.35 -3.26 28.07
C LYS A 181 -7.56 -2.66 28.78
N ASP A 182 -8.49 -2.05 28.06
CA ASP A 182 -9.72 -1.49 28.64
C ASP A 182 -10.57 -2.59 29.30
N ALA A 183 -10.69 -3.76 28.68
CA ALA A 183 -11.35 -4.93 29.27
C ALA A 183 -10.61 -5.45 30.53
N ASP A 184 -9.27 -5.58 30.48
CA ASP A 184 -8.45 -5.98 31.62
C ASP A 184 -8.55 -4.98 32.78
N HIS A 185 -8.60 -3.67 32.49
CA HIS A 185 -8.82 -2.61 33.47
C HIS A 185 -10.22 -2.65 34.09
N ALA A 186 -11.26 -2.83 33.27
CA ALA A 186 -12.64 -2.98 33.75
C ALA A 186 -12.81 -4.22 34.65
N ALA A 187 -12.18 -5.35 34.30
CA ALA A 187 -12.18 -6.56 35.11
C ALA A 187 -11.52 -6.34 36.48
N ARG A 188 -10.35 -5.68 36.52
CA ARG A 188 -9.66 -5.33 37.77
C ARG A 188 -10.46 -4.39 38.66
N LEU A 189 -11.16 -3.41 38.08
CA LEU A 189 -12.04 -2.52 38.84
C LEU A 189 -13.22 -3.29 39.44
N ALA A 190 -13.84 -4.20 38.69
CA ALA A 190 -14.91 -5.06 39.18
C ALA A 190 -14.44 -6.00 40.31
N GLU A 191 -13.23 -6.55 40.20
CA GLU A 191 -12.58 -7.35 41.25
C GLU A 191 -12.35 -6.52 42.53
N LEU A 192 -11.76 -5.33 42.41
CA LEU A 192 -11.53 -4.42 43.54
C LEU A 192 -12.84 -3.99 44.22
N ASP A 193 -13.89 -3.70 43.46
CA ASP A 193 -15.21 -3.40 44.01
C ASP A 193 -15.90 -4.62 44.64
N GLY A 194 -15.57 -5.83 44.18
CA GLY A 194 -15.97 -7.09 44.82
C GLY A 194 -15.29 -7.29 46.17
N LEU A 195 -13.96 -7.16 46.20
CA LEU A 195 -13.16 -7.22 47.43
C LEU A 195 -13.58 -6.16 48.44
N ARG A 196 -13.81 -4.91 48.00
CA ARG A 196 -14.32 -3.82 48.84
C ARG A 196 -15.69 -4.16 49.45
N ARG A 197 -16.62 -4.70 48.65
CA ARG A 197 -17.94 -5.13 49.14
C ARG A 197 -17.81 -6.26 50.16
N HIS A 198 -16.97 -7.26 49.89
CA HIS A 198 -16.74 -8.37 50.83
C HIS A 198 -16.12 -7.90 52.15
N ALA A 199 -15.12 -7.03 52.11
CA ALA A 199 -14.49 -6.47 53.31
C ALA A 199 -15.48 -5.64 54.16
N LEU A 200 -16.40 -4.89 53.54
CA LEU A 200 -17.46 -4.18 54.26
C LEU A 200 -18.41 -5.15 54.98
N VAL A 201 -18.79 -6.26 54.33
CA VAL A 201 -19.62 -7.31 54.97
C VAL A 201 -18.89 -7.92 56.16
N GLN A 202 -17.62 -8.31 56.02
CA GLN A 202 -16.81 -8.85 57.13
C GLN A 202 -16.70 -7.85 58.31
N ILE A 203 -16.56 -6.56 58.02
CA ILE A 203 -16.52 -5.51 59.04
C ILE A 203 -17.86 -5.42 59.79
N ASP A 204 -18.99 -5.53 59.09
CA ASP A 204 -20.31 -5.47 59.71
C ASP A 204 -20.66 -6.77 60.48
N GLU A 205 -20.23 -7.94 60.01
CA GLU A 205 -20.25 -9.20 60.75
C GLU A 205 -19.43 -9.09 62.05
N ALA A 206 -18.16 -8.66 61.96
CA ALA A 206 -17.30 -8.48 63.14
C ALA A 206 -17.86 -7.43 64.13
N ARG A 207 -18.59 -6.41 63.65
CA ARG A 207 -19.32 -5.43 64.49
C ARG A 207 -20.54 -6.05 65.18
N LEU A 208 -21.25 -6.97 64.54
CA LEU A 208 -22.34 -7.71 65.17
C LEU A 208 -21.81 -8.66 66.24
N ASP A 209 -20.76 -9.42 65.93
CA ASP A 209 -20.08 -10.30 66.88
C ASP A 209 -19.51 -9.53 68.08
N ALA A 210 -18.85 -8.39 67.85
CA ALA A 210 -18.38 -7.54 68.96
C ALA A 210 -19.53 -7.07 69.88
N ARG A 211 -20.75 -6.89 69.36
CA ARG A 211 -21.94 -6.57 70.16
C ARG A 211 -22.48 -7.80 70.90
N THR A 212 -22.50 -8.99 70.29
CA THR A 212 -22.95 -10.22 70.97
C THR A 212 -22.00 -10.58 72.11
N TRP A 213 -20.69 -10.62 71.86
CA TRP A 213 -19.65 -10.85 72.88
C TRP A 213 -19.73 -9.84 74.03
N LYS A 214 -19.95 -8.56 73.74
CA LYS A 214 -20.16 -7.55 74.79
C LYS A 214 -21.42 -7.84 75.62
N ASN A 215 -22.56 -8.11 74.97
CA ASN A 215 -23.80 -8.41 75.67
C ASN A 215 -23.70 -9.68 76.54
N GLU A 216 -22.96 -10.69 76.08
CA GLU A 216 -22.67 -11.90 76.85
C GLU A 216 -21.75 -11.62 78.04
N HIS A 217 -20.70 -10.82 77.85
CA HIS A 217 -19.84 -10.37 78.94
C HIS A 217 -20.64 -9.59 80.00
N ASP A 218 -21.45 -8.62 79.60
CA ASP A 218 -22.28 -7.82 80.50
C ASP A 218 -23.28 -8.70 81.29
N ARG A 219 -23.91 -9.70 80.63
CA ARG A 219 -24.76 -10.71 81.29
C ARG A 219 -23.98 -11.56 82.30
N ASN A 220 -22.79 -12.05 81.93
CA ASN A 220 -21.96 -12.87 82.80
C ASN A 220 -21.47 -12.08 84.01
N VAL A 221 -21.10 -10.80 83.84
CA VAL A 221 -20.74 -9.90 84.94
C VAL A 221 -21.91 -9.71 85.91
N LEU A 222 -23.12 -9.44 85.40
CA LEU A 222 -24.32 -9.32 86.24
C LEU A 222 -24.65 -10.65 86.96
N ALA A 223 -24.54 -11.79 86.28
CA ALA A 223 -24.75 -13.11 86.87
C ALA A 223 -23.74 -13.37 88.00
N HIS A 224 -22.45 -13.15 87.78
CA HIS A 224 -21.41 -13.31 88.79
C HIS A 224 -21.58 -12.34 89.97
N GLN A 225 -21.94 -11.08 89.73
CA GLN A 225 -22.25 -10.12 90.79
C GLN A 225 -23.43 -10.59 91.64
N SER A 226 -24.52 -11.07 91.01
CA SER A 226 -25.68 -11.59 91.73
C SER A 226 -25.36 -12.84 92.55
N ALA A 227 -24.55 -13.77 92.01
CA ALA A 227 -24.09 -14.96 92.71
C ALA A 227 -23.17 -14.62 93.89
N LEU A 228 -22.26 -13.64 93.73
CA LEU A 228 -21.43 -13.14 94.83
C LEU A 228 -22.25 -12.49 95.94
N LEU A 229 -23.33 -11.75 95.61
CA LEU A 229 -24.25 -11.21 96.62
C LEU A 229 -25.00 -12.33 97.35
N GLN A 230 -25.52 -13.34 96.63
CA GLN A 230 -26.15 -14.51 97.25
C GLN A 230 -25.19 -15.28 98.17
N LEU A 231 -23.95 -15.52 97.74
CA LEU A 231 -22.92 -16.17 98.56
C LEU A 231 -22.53 -15.33 99.79
N ARG A 232 -22.46 -14.00 99.67
CA ARG A 232 -22.24 -13.10 100.82
C ARG A 232 -23.40 -13.15 101.81
N MET A 233 -24.65 -13.14 101.34
CA MET A 233 -25.84 -13.28 102.20
C MET A 233 -25.88 -14.65 102.88
N ALA A 234 -25.56 -15.73 102.15
CA ALA A 234 -25.51 -17.08 102.71
C ALA A 234 -24.41 -17.23 103.77
N ASN A 235 -23.21 -16.68 103.51
CA ASN A 235 -22.11 -16.66 104.47
C ASN A 235 -22.46 -15.81 105.71
N GLY A 236 -23.07 -14.63 105.52
CA GLY A 236 -23.59 -13.81 106.63
C GLY A 236 -24.60 -14.57 107.50
N LYS A 237 -25.57 -15.26 106.87
CA LYS A 237 -26.52 -16.13 107.59
C LYS A 237 -25.83 -17.28 108.33
N GLN A 238 -24.82 -17.91 107.71
CA GLN A 238 -24.01 -18.94 108.38
C GLN A 238 -23.21 -18.39 109.57
N GLN A 239 -22.70 -17.15 109.48
CA GLN A 239 -22.04 -16.47 110.59
C GLN A 239 -23.02 -16.16 111.73
N GLU A 240 -24.25 -15.72 111.42
CA GLU A 240 -25.32 -15.55 112.40
C GLU A 240 -25.72 -16.90 113.07
N GLU A 241 -25.86 -17.97 112.28
CA GLU A 241 -26.18 -19.31 112.78
C GLU A 241 -25.05 -19.86 113.68
N LEU A 242 -23.79 -19.63 113.31
CA LEU A 242 -22.60 -19.97 114.10
C LEU A 242 -22.50 -19.14 115.38
N ALA A 243 -22.74 -17.83 115.32
CA ALA A 243 -22.76 -16.96 116.50
C ALA A 243 -23.89 -17.35 117.47
N GLY A 244 -25.07 -17.68 116.93
CA GLY A 244 -26.18 -18.23 117.72
C GLY A 244 -25.88 -19.62 118.29
N ALA A 245 -25.12 -20.46 117.59
CA ALA A 245 -24.67 -21.76 118.11
C ALA A 245 -23.62 -21.60 119.21
N ALA A 246 -22.66 -20.68 119.05
CA ALA A 246 -21.68 -20.32 120.06
C ALA A 246 -22.34 -19.74 121.32
N GLY A 247 -23.35 -18.86 121.16
CA GLY A 247 -24.15 -18.35 122.28
C GLY A 247 -24.92 -19.44 123.01
N ARG A 248 -25.51 -20.41 122.28
CA ARG A 248 -26.12 -21.61 122.89
C ARG A 248 -25.09 -22.50 123.60
N MET A 249 -23.88 -22.64 123.06
CA MET A 249 -22.79 -23.35 123.74
C MET A 249 -22.37 -22.64 125.03
N SER A 250 -22.15 -21.32 125.00
CA SER A 250 -21.84 -20.53 126.21
C SER A 250 -22.92 -20.73 127.28
N ALA A 251 -24.20 -20.62 126.91
CA ALA A 251 -25.31 -20.86 127.85
C ALA A 251 -25.35 -22.31 128.39
N ILE A 252 -24.93 -23.31 127.62
CA ILE A 252 -24.80 -24.71 128.08
C ILE A 252 -23.58 -24.90 128.97
N GLU A 253 -22.46 -24.23 128.70
CA GLU A 253 -21.25 -24.24 129.53
C GLU A 253 -21.47 -23.51 130.86
N GLU A 254 -22.20 -22.39 130.85
CA GLU A 254 -22.72 -21.67 132.02
C GLU A 254 -23.69 -22.55 132.82
N ALA A 255 -24.66 -23.21 132.18
CA ALA A 255 -25.57 -24.15 132.85
C ALA A 255 -24.82 -25.37 133.43
N LEU A 256 -23.79 -25.87 132.75
CA LEU A 256 -22.96 -26.98 133.21
C LEU A 256 -22.07 -26.57 134.39
N THR A 257 -21.50 -25.37 134.37
CA THR A 257 -20.70 -24.84 135.49
C THR A 257 -21.59 -24.52 136.69
N ALA A 258 -22.77 -23.95 136.50
CA ALA A 258 -23.79 -23.79 137.54
C ALA A 258 -24.22 -25.15 138.12
N SER A 259 -24.48 -26.16 137.28
CA SER A 259 -24.80 -27.52 137.72
C SER A 259 -23.63 -28.18 138.48
N ARG A 260 -22.38 -27.96 138.06
CA ARG A 260 -21.19 -28.42 138.80
C ARG A 260 -21.04 -27.73 140.15
N GLN A 261 -21.28 -26.42 140.24
CA GLN A 261 -21.31 -25.69 141.52
C GLN A 261 -22.44 -26.21 142.42
N GLN A 262 -23.63 -26.45 141.87
CA GLN A 262 -24.77 -27.00 142.60
C GLN A 262 -24.50 -28.43 143.09
N ASN A 263 -23.83 -29.26 142.29
CA ASN A 263 -23.36 -30.58 142.71
C ASN A 263 -22.26 -30.50 143.78
N ALA A 264 -21.31 -29.56 143.69
CA ALA A 264 -20.30 -29.35 144.73
C ALA A 264 -20.93 -28.89 146.07
N LEU A 265 -21.97 -28.05 146.02
CA LEU A 265 -22.78 -27.69 147.18
C LEU A 265 -23.56 -28.89 147.73
N LEU A 266 -24.16 -29.71 146.86
CA LEU A 266 -24.84 -30.95 147.28
C LEU A 266 -23.87 -31.95 147.91
N GLU A 267 -22.67 -32.13 147.34
CA GLU A 267 -21.61 -32.95 147.91
C GLU A 267 -21.15 -32.42 149.28
N ALA A 268 -21.03 -31.10 149.46
CA ALA A 268 -20.77 -30.49 150.76
C ALA A 268 -21.90 -30.77 151.78
N THR A 269 -23.17 -30.61 151.39
CA THR A 269 -24.29 -30.97 152.29
C THR A 269 -24.41 -32.48 152.56
N LEU A 270 -23.93 -33.33 151.64
CA LEU A 270 -23.85 -34.78 151.82
C LEU A 270 -22.69 -35.19 152.74
N THR A 271 -21.60 -34.41 152.81
CA THR A 271 -20.56 -34.62 153.83
C THR A 271 -21.01 -34.12 155.21
N GLU A 272 -21.77 -33.01 155.30
CA GLU A 272 -22.36 -32.54 156.56
C GLU A 272 -23.44 -33.49 157.11
N THR A 273 -24.32 -34.04 156.26
CA THR A 273 -25.34 -35.01 156.67
C THR A 273 -24.76 -36.39 157.02
N ARG A 274 -23.61 -36.78 156.45
CA ARG A 274 -22.86 -37.98 156.89
C ARG A 274 -22.22 -37.84 158.27
N ALA A 275 -22.04 -36.61 158.77
CA ALA A 275 -21.47 -36.36 160.08
C ALA A 275 -22.49 -36.41 161.24
N SER A 276 -23.80 -36.47 160.96
CA SER A 276 -24.84 -36.04 161.93
C SER A 276 -26.02 -36.99 162.19
N ALA A 277 -26.08 -38.20 161.60
CA ALA A 277 -27.25 -39.10 161.75
C ALA A 277 -26.91 -40.56 162.10
N GLY A 278 -26.73 -40.84 163.40
CA GLY A 278 -26.55 -42.19 163.94
C GLY A 278 -27.55 -42.55 165.06
N ARG A 279 -28.84 -42.73 164.72
CA ARG A 279 -29.86 -43.55 165.43
C ARG A 279 -31.27 -43.35 164.86
N ASN A 280 -31.83 -44.36 164.20
CA ASN A 280 -33.06 -45.06 164.63
C ASN A 280 -33.50 -46.13 163.60
N THR A 281 -34.05 -47.23 164.12
CA THR A 281 -34.63 -48.38 163.38
C THR A 281 -36.15 -48.14 163.21
N THR A 282 -36.97 -48.93 162.51
CA THR A 282 -37.02 -50.41 162.35
C THR A 282 -37.85 -50.83 161.12
N ALA A 283 -37.62 -52.06 160.61
CA ALA A 283 -38.51 -53.02 159.90
C ALA A 283 -39.82 -52.53 159.21
N GLN A 284 -40.26 -52.99 158.04
CA GLN A 284 -39.88 -54.12 157.15
C GLN A 284 -40.52 -53.85 155.74
N ALA A 285 -40.50 -54.66 154.68
CA ALA A 285 -40.06 -56.06 154.45
C ALA A 285 -39.29 -56.20 153.11
N ARG A 286 -39.77 -57.01 152.15
CA ARG A 286 -39.15 -57.29 150.83
C ARG A 286 -40.18 -57.66 149.76
N ARG A 287 -40.01 -57.16 148.53
CA ARG A 287 -40.07 -57.94 147.26
C ARG A 287 -39.31 -57.16 146.13
N PRO A 288 -38.85 -57.81 145.04
CA PRO A 288 -37.62 -57.38 144.38
C PRO A 288 -37.75 -56.78 142.96
N GLY A 289 -36.82 -55.88 142.63
CA GLY A 289 -35.89 -55.99 141.48
C GLY A 289 -36.39 -55.90 140.02
N GLY A 290 -35.71 -55.09 139.21
CA GLY A 290 -35.55 -55.36 137.76
C GLY A 290 -35.70 -54.18 136.80
N MET A 291 -34.56 -53.59 136.39
CA MET A 291 -34.44 -52.79 135.15
C MET A 291 -34.68 -53.66 133.88
N ARG A 292 -34.78 -53.20 132.61
CA ARG A 292 -34.34 -51.97 131.91
C ARG A 292 -34.91 -51.95 130.45
N LEU A 293 -34.97 -50.77 129.79
CA LEU A 293 -35.03 -50.54 128.31
C LEU A 293 -36.28 -51.07 127.55
N GLU A 294 -36.74 -50.56 126.39
CA GLU A 294 -36.39 -49.35 125.60
C GLU A 294 -37.56 -48.94 124.67
N ARG A 295 -37.49 -47.70 124.14
CA ARG A 295 -38.06 -47.23 122.85
C ARG A 295 -39.55 -47.41 122.54
N GLU A 296 -40.31 -46.36 122.85
CA GLU A 296 -41.27 -45.75 121.91
C GLU A 296 -40.86 -44.25 121.77
N SER A 297 -41.23 -43.48 120.74
CA SER A 297 -42.46 -43.52 119.95
C SER A 297 -42.30 -42.89 118.55
N ARG A 298 -43.25 -43.23 117.67
CA ARG A 298 -43.43 -42.64 116.33
C ARG A 298 -44.20 -41.32 116.42
N PHE A 299 -43.97 -40.41 115.47
CA PHE A 299 -44.94 -39.59 114.68
C PHE A 299 -44.27 -38.24 114.30
N LYS A 300 -44.61 -37.49 113.25
CA LYS A 300 -45.16 -37.64 111.88
C LYS A 300 -45.58 -36.22 111.45
N ARG A 301 -45.35 -35.84 110.18
CA ARG A 301 -45.82 -34.59 109.51
C ARG A 301 -45.04 -33.32 109.95
N ARG A 302 -44.82 -32.30 109.11
CA ARG A 302 -45.55 -31.81 107.90
C ARG A 302 -44.58 -31.23 106.85
N ARG A 303 -44.95 -31.33 105.56
CA ARG A 303 -44.50 -30.47 104.44
C ARG A 303 -45.11 -29.05 104.57
N PRO A 304 -44.67 -27.98 103.85
CA PRO A 304 -44.36 -27.94 102.40
C PRO A 304 -43.04 -28.61 101.98
#